data_AF-A0A959VPE9-F1
#
_entry.id   AF-A0A959VPE9-F1
#
_cell.length_a   1.000
_cell.length_b   1.000
_cell.length_c   1.000
_cell.angle_alpha   90.00
_cell.angle_beta   90.00
_cell.angle_gamma   90.00
#
_symmetry.space_group_name_H-M   'P 1'
#
loop_
_entity.id
_entity.type
_entity.pdbx_description
1 polymer ?
#
loop_
_entity_poly.entity_id
_entity_poly.type
_entity_poly.pdbx_seq_one_letter_code
_entity_poly.pdbx_strand_id
1 'polypeptide(L)'
;VQIAIGSATQLALVVMPTLVIVSFFLGPNPMALVFNGYEMASLVIAVMAAYYVVQEGESNWFEGLQLLALYAVLGVVFFFA
;
A
#
# COMPACT_ATOMS: atom_id res chain seq x y z
N VAL A 1 -13.71 7.24 -2.17
CA VAL A 1 -12.67 6.51 -2.94
C VAL A 1 -11.60 7.42 -3.54
N GLN A 2 -11.96 8.48 -4.29
CA GLN A 2 -11.00 9.33 -5.03
C GLN A 2 -9.85 9.90 -4.18
N ILE A 3 -10.13 10.39 -2.96
CA ILE A 3 -9.09 10.94 -2.06
C ILE A 3 -8.08 9.86 -1.65
N ALA A 4 -8.57 8.66 -1.29
CA ALA A 4 -7.72 7.55 -0.87
C ALA A 4 -6.83 7.02 -2.00
N ILE A 5 -7.41 6.80 -3.19
CA ILE A 5 -6.63 6.37 -4.37
C ILE A 5 -5.63 7.45 -4.75
N GLY A 6 -6.05 8.72 -4.85
CA GLY A 6 -5.17 9.83 -5.20
C GLY A 6 -3.98 9.96 -4.26
N SER A 7 -4.22 9.84 -2.95
CA SER A 7 -3.15 9.85 -1.93
C SER A 7 -2.19 8.66 -2.10
N ALA A 8 -2.71 7.44 -2.29
CA ALA A 8 -1.88 6.25 -2.50
C ALA A 8 -1.04 6.34 -3.79
N THR A 9 -1.63 6.85 -4.88
CA THR A 9 -0.93 7.07 -6.14
C THR A 9 0.17 8.11 -6.01
N GLN A 10 -0.06 9.20 -5.27
CA GLN A 10 0.98 10.20 -4.97
C GLN A 10 2.11 9.59 -4.14
N LEU A 11 1.78 8.76 -3.16
CA LEU A 11 2.78 8.06 -2.35
C LEU A 11 3.68 7.18 -3.24
N ALA A 12 3.07 6.38 -4.12
CA ALA A 12 3.79 5.47 -5.01
C ALA A 12 4.62 6.17 -6.10
N LEU A 13 4.06 7.20 -6.76
CA LEU A 13 4.68 7.82 -7.94
C LEU A 13 5.56 9.03 -7.61
N VAL A 14 5.32 9.69 -6.49
CA VAL A 14 6.03 10.94 -6.13
C VAL A 14 6.84 10.74 -4.87
N VAL A 15 6.21 10.30 -3.77
CA VAL A 15 6.87 10.27 -2.46
C VAL A 15 7.99 9.23 -2.42
N MET A 16 7.73 7.98 -2.81
CA MET A 16 8.77 6.93 -2.77
C MET A 16 9.98 7.25 -3.67
N PRO A 17 9.82 7.67 -4.94
CA PRO A 17 10.96 8.05 -5.77
C PRO A 17 11.72 9.26 -5.21
N THR A 18 11.00 10.25 -4.67
CA THR A 18 11.63 11.43 -4.05
C THR A 18 12.47 11.01 -2.85
N LEU A 19 11.97 10.11 -1.99
CA LEU A 19 12.73 9.60 -0.85
C LEU A 19 13.99 8.86 -1.28
N VAL A 20 13.91 8.03 -2.33
CA VAL A 20 15.08 7.35 -2.90
C VAL A 20 16.11 8.36 -3.39
N ILE A 21 15.71 9.37 -4.16
CA ILE A 21 16.62 10.41 -4.67
C ILE A 21 17.26 11.21 -3.53
N VAL A 22 16.45 11.63 -2.55
CA VAL A 22 16.93 12.41 -1.39
C VAL A 22 17.89 11.59 -0.52
N SER A 23 17.70 10.27 -0.43
CA SER A 23 18.58 9.40 0.35
C SER A 23 20.04 9.41 -0.13
N PHE A 24 20.31 9.67 -1.41
CA PHE A 24 21.67 9.80 -1.95
C PHE A 24 22.41 11.04 -1.42
N PHE A 25 21.69 12.06 -0.95
CA PHE A 25 22.27 13.29 -0.46
C PHE A 25 22.40 13.34 1.07
N LEU A 26 21.64 12.52 1.81
CA LEU A 26 21.54 12.61 3.27
C LEU A 26 22.50 11.70 4.05
N GLY A 27 23.11 10.68 3.42
CA GLY A 27 23.99 9.78 4.17
C GLY A 27 24.71 8.72 3.34
N PRO A 28 25.58 7.92 3.98
CA PRO A 28 26.42 6.93 3.30
C PRO A 28 25.65 5.70 2.80
N ASN A 29 24.44 5.46 3.31
CA ASN A 29 23.61 4.31 2.94
C ASN A 29 22.35 4.81 2.20
N PRO A 30 22.33 4.78 0.86
CA PRO A 30 21.14 5.16 0.09
C PRO A 30 20.01 4.16 0.32
N MET A 31 18.78 4.66 0.32
CA MET A 31 17.57 3.86 0.43
C MET A 31 17.31 3.14 -0.90
N ALA A 32 17.34 1.81 -0.87
CA ALA A 32 16.95 0.99 -2.02
C ALA A 32 15.45 0.70 -1.98
N LEU A 33 14.81 0.70 -3.15
CA LEU A 33 13.39 0.35 -3.31
C LEU A 33 13.24 -1.18 -3.40
N VAL A 34 13.69 -1.87 -2.35
CA VAL A 34 13.68 -3.33 -2.26
C VAL A 34 12.64 -3.73 -1.21
N PHE A 35 11.60 -4.42 -1.67
CA PHE A 35 10.54 -4.95 -0.82
C PHE A 35 10.79 -6.43 -0.53
N ASN A 36 10.51 -6.86 0.70
CA ASN A 36 10.46 -8.28 1.04
C ASN A 36 9.28 -8.96 0.32
N GLY A 37 9.32 -10.28 0.14
CA GLY A 37 8.23 -11.07 -0.45
C GLY A 37 6.87 -10.84 0.23
N TYR A 38 6.86 -10.67 1.56
CA TYR A 38 5.63 -10.35 2.30
C TYR A 38 5.09 -8.94 1.98
N GLU A 39 5.97 -7.95 1.82
CA GLU A 39 5.62 -6.58 1.45
C GLU A 39 5.08 -6.50 0.03
N MET A 40 5.75 -7.16 -0.91
CA MET A 40 5.27 -7.28 -2.29
C MET A 40 3.91 -7.99 -2.37
N ALA A 41 3.76 -9.13 -1.70
CA ALA A 41 2.50 -9.89 -1.72
C ALA A 41 1.34 -9.08 -1.11
N SER A 42 1.57 -8.43 0.03
CA SER A 42 0.54 -7.62 0.69
C SER A 42 0.14 -6.40 -0.12
N LEU A 43 1.09 -5.70 -0.77
CA LEU A 43 0.79 -4.61 -1.70
C LEU A 43 -0.09 -5.07 -2.87
N VAL A 44 0.24 -6.19 -3.50
CA VAL A 44 -0.55 -6.73 -4.62
C VAL A 44 -1.96 -7.08 -4.17
N ILE A 45 -2.10 -7.77 -3.04
CA ILE A 45 -3.41 -8.14 -2.49
C ILE A 45 -4.23 -6.89 -2.16
N ALA A 46 -3.63 -5.87 -1.53
CA ALA A 46 -4.29 -4.63 -1.18
C ALA A 46 -4.79 -3.87 -2.42
N VAL A 47 -3.97 -3.78 -3.47
CA VAL A 47 -4.35 -3.12 -4.73
C VAL A 47 -5.47 -3.88 -5.44
N MET A 48 -5.40 -5.21 -5.48
CA MET A 48 -6.46 -6.04 -6.07
C MET A 48 -7.78 -5.91 -5.31
N ALA A 49 -7.75 -5.98 -3.98
CA ALA A 49 -8.94 -5.82 -3.14
C ALA A 49 -9.57 -4.42 -3.34
N ALA A 50 -8.75 -3.37 -3.34
CA ALA A 50 -9.22 -2.01 -3.60
C ALA A 50 -9.80 -1.87 -5.02
N TYR A 51 -9.21 -2.52 -6.02
CA TYR A 51 -9.71 -2.51 -7.39
C TYR A 51 -11.11 -3.12 -7.48
N TYR A 52 -11.33 -4.29 -6.88
CA TYR A 52 -12.63 -4.97 -6.91
C TYR A 52 -13.73 -4.14 -6.25
N VAL A 53 -13.48 -3.59 -5.06
CA VAL A 53 -14.46 -2.76 -4.33
C VAL A 53 -14.81 -1.49 -5.13
N VAL A 54 -13.87 -0.95 -5.90
CA VAL A 54 -14.10 0.28 -6.66
C VAL A 54 -14.78 0.01 -8.00
N GLN A 55 -14.58 -1.17 -8.60
CA GLN A 55 -15.16 -1.54 -9.88
C GLN A 55 -16.69 -1.70 -9.80
N GLU A 56 -17.22 -2.16 -8.67
CA GLU A 56 -18.66 -2.40 -8.48
C GLU A 56 -19.48 -1.11 -8.42
N GLY A 57 -18.85 0.06 -8.19
CA GLY A 57 -19.47 1.39 -8.30
C GLY A 57 -20.44 1.77 -7.18
N GLU A 58 -20.97 0.79 -6.45
CA GLU A 58 -21.71 0.96 -5.20
C GLU A 58 -20.85 0.51 -4.01
N SER A 59 -21.06 1.11 -2.84
CA SER A 59 -20.31 0.74 -1.63
C SER A 59 -21.23 0.14 -0.58
N ASN A 60 -20.89 -1.04 -0.07
CA ASN A 60 -21.60 -1.69 1.02
C ASN A 60 -20.82 -1.65 2.35
N TRP A 61 -21.53 -1.67 3.47
CA TRP A 61 -20.91 -1.76 4.80
C TRP A 61 -20.11 -3.06 4.98
N PHE A 62 -20.56 -4.14 4.32
CA PHE A 62 -19.88 -5.44 4.37
C PHE A 62 -18.55 -5.43 3.61
N GLU A 63 -18.45 -4.76 2.46
CA GLU A 63 -17.19 -4.54 1.75
C GLU A 63 -16.21 -3.74 2.62
N GLY A 64 -16.70 -2.69 3.30
CA GLY A 64 -15.91 -1.94 4.26
C GLY A 64 -15.36 -2.83 5.39
N LEU A 65 -16.19 -3.74 5.92
CA LEU A 65 -15.77 -4.71 6.92
C LEU A 65 -14.72 -5.68 6.38
N GLN A 66 -14.85 -6.14 5.13
CA GLN A 66 -13.87 -7.00 4.47
C GLN A 66 -12.51 -6.30 4.31
N LEU A 67 -12.50 -5.03 3.92
CA LEU A 67 -11.26 -4.24 3.81
C LEU A 67 -10.59 -4.05 5.17
N LEU A 68 -11.36 -3.79 6.23
CA LEU A 68 -10.84 -3.70 7.60
C LEU A 68 -10.30 -5.04 8.09
N ALA A 69 -11.00 -6.15 7.81
CA ALA A 69 -10.54 -7.49 8.16
C ALA A 69 -9.24 -7.85 7.43
N LEU A 70 -9.15 -7.55 6.13
CA LEU A 70 -7.92 -7.74 5.35
C LEU A 70 -6.75 -6.94 5.95
N TYR A 71 -6.98 -5.67 6.29
CA TYR A 71 -5.96 -4.83 6.95
C TYR A 71 -5.51 -5.42 8.29
N ALA A 72 -6.44 -5.92 9.11
CA ALA A 72 -6.12 -6.56 10.39
C ALA A 72 -5.30 -7.85 10.20
N VAL A 73 -5.67 -8.70 9.24
CA VAL A 73 -4.92 -9.93 8.93
C VAL A 73 -3.51 -9.60 8.44
N LEU A 74 -3.35 -8.63 7.54
CA LEU A 74 -2.04 -8.16 7.11
C LEU A 74 -1.24 -7.62 8.29
N GLY A 75 -1.85 -6.86 9.19
CA GLY A 75 -1.22 -6.37 10.41
C GLY A 75 -0.70 -7.51 11.31
N VAL A 76 -1.45 -8.60 11.44
CA VAL A 76 -1.00 -9.80 12.17
C VAL A 76 0.15 -10.49 11.43
N VAL A 77 0.09 -10.61 10.10
CA VAL A 77 1.19 -11.18 9.30
C VAL A 77 2.47 -10.37 9.54
N PHE A 78 2.41 -9.05 9.44
CA PHE A 78 3.58 -8.18 9.68
C PHE A 78 4.06 -8.14 11.13
N PHE A 79 3.20 -8.49 12.10
CA PHE A 79 3.62 -8.60 13.50
C PHE A 79 4.50 -9.84 13.75
N PHE A 80 4.31 -10.91 12.97
CA PHE A 80 5.04 -12.17 13.12
C PHE A 80 6.04 -12.48 11.99
N ALA A 81 6.04 -11.71 10.91
CA ALA A 81 6.98 -11.82 9.79
C ALA A 81 8.36 -11.25 10.14
#